data_AF-A0A4R9Q0K2-F1
#
_entry.id   AF-A0A4R9Q0K2-F1
#
_cell.length_a   1.000
_cell.length_b   1.000
_cell.length_c   1.000
_cell.angle_alpha   90.00
_cell.angle_beta   90.00
_cell.angle_gamma   90.00
#
_symmetry.space_group_name_H-M   'P 1'
#
loop_
_entity.id
_entity.type
_entity.pdbx_description
1 polymer ?
#
loop_
_entity_poly.entity_id
_entity_poly.type
_entity_poly.pdbx_seq_one_letter_code
_entity_poly.pdbx_strand_id
1 'polypeptide(L)'
;KMEFDQLEADWHEASRPAYVSDAHGVVLITSVPSWRFLTTEPLSRPMLAEIRASQQFGDAPLVPLPITRPEALSSDVALVHALTPGSSDAEYLRLSTAVPSTPWRLDYFVPAEAPIA
;
A
#
# COMPACT_ATOMS: atom_id res chain seq x y z
N LYS A 1 19.66 0.13 -4.30
CA LYS A 1 19.23 -0.91 -5.26
C LYS A 1 19.25 -2.28 -4.60
N MET A 2 20.38 -2.70 -4.02
CA MET A 2 20.53 -3.98 -3.30
C MET A 2 19.48 -4.24 -2.20
N GLU A 3 19.09 -3.21 -1.42
CA GLU A 3 18.02 -3.32 -0.41
C GLU A 3 16.60 -3.53 -0.99
N PHE A 4 16.35 -3.04 -2.21
CA PHE A 4 15.05 -3.18 -2.88
C PHE A 4 14.94 -4.57 -3.52
N ASP A 5 16.02 -5.06 -4.13
CA ASP A 5 16.06 -6.38 -4.77
C ASP A 5 15.88 -7.52 -3.74
N GLN A 6 16.48 -7.41 -2.54
CA GLN A 6 16.28 -8.38 -1.46
C GLN A 6 14.86 -8.34 -0.91
N LEU A 7 14.29 -7.15 -0.78
CA LEU A 7 12.93 -6.96 -0.27
C LEU A 7 11.88 -7.43 -1.30
N GLU A 8 12.10 -7.21 -2.60
CA GLU A 8 11.31 -7.79 -3.68
C GLU A 8 11.39 -9.33 -3.70
N ALA A 9 12.58 -9.90 -3.47
CA ALA A 9 12.75 -11.35 -3.37
C ALA A 9 11.98 -11.94 -2.18
N ASP A 10 12.06 -11.29 -1.02
CA ASP A 10 11.30 -11.67 0.18
C ASP A 10 9.78 -11.57 -0.04
N TRP A 11 9.30 -10.66 -0.92
CA TRP A 11 7.87 -10.58 -1.31
C TRP A 11 7.45 -11.70 -2.25
N HIS A 12 8.30 -12.00 -3.24
CA HIS A 12 7.98 -12.96 -4.29
C HIS A 12 7.86 -14.38 -3.73
N GLU A 13 8.60 -14.69 -2.67
CA GLU A 13 8.58 -16.00 -2.00
C GLU A 13 7.39 -16.18 -1.05
N ALA A 14 6.80 -15.07 -0.55
CA ALA A 14 5.80 -15.13 0.51
C ALA A 14 4.33 -14.85 0.07
N SER A 15 4.08 -14.55 -1.22
CA SER A 15 2.73 -14.18 -1.73
C SER A 15 2.03 -13.09 -0.91
N ARG A 16 2.81 -12.14 -0.35
CA ARG A 16 2.29 -11.09 0.53
C ARG A 16 1.78 -9.91 -0.30
N PRO A 17 0.61 -9.33 0.04
CA PRO A 17 0.20 -8.05 -0.52
C PRO A 17 1.24 -6.98 -0.18
N ALA A 18 1.62 -6.18 -1.17
CA ALA A 18 2.55 -5.07 -1.02
C ALA A 18 2.23 -3.97 -2.04
N TYR A 19 2.57 -2.74 -1.69
CA TYR A 19 2.50 -1.61 -2.61
C TYR A 19 3.55 -0.54 -2.30
N VAL A 20 3.90 0.24 -3.32
CA VAL A 20 4.70 1.47 -3.21
C VAL A 20 3.81 2.65 -3.56
N SER A 21 3.79 3.66 -2.69
CA SER A 21 3.07 4.91 -2.90
C SER A 21 4.01 6.11 -3.05
N ASP A 22 3.59 7.10 -3.82
CA ASP A 22 4.32 8.36 -3.97
C ASP A 22 4.20 9.29 -2.76
N ALA A 23 4.74 10.51 -2.89
CA ALA A 23 4.70 11.53 -1.84
C ALA A 23 3.27 11.99 -1.48
N HIS A 24 2.30 11.77 -2.36
CA HIS A 24 0.89 12.09 -2.15
C HIS A 24 0.08 10.88 -1.67
N GLY A 25 0.73 9.73 -1.48
CA GLY A 25 0.07 8.49 -1.09
C GLY A 25 -0.63 7.77 -2.24
N VAL A 26 -0.36 8.13 -3.50
CA VAL A 26 -0.91 7.41 -4.67
C VAL A 26 -0.11 6.15 -4.93
N VAL A 27 -0.78 5.00 -5.00
CA VAL A 27 -0.15 3.70 -5.25
C VAL A 27 0.36 3.59 -6.70
N LEU A 28 1.67 3.48 -6.86
CA LEU A 28 2.36 3.43 -8.16
C LEU A 28 2.81 2.02 -8.56
N ILE A 29 3.08 1.14 -7.60
CA ILE A 29 3.52 -0.25 -7.82
C ILE A 29 2.79 -1.11 -6.79
N THR A 30 2.26 -2.27 -7.18
CA THR A 30 1.55 -3.13 -6.23
C THR A 30 1.48 -4.58 -6.74
N SER A 31 1.52 -5.54 -5.81
CA SER A 31 1.23 -6.95 -6.10
C SER A 31 -0.27 -7.25 -6.21
N VAL A 32 -1.14 -6.31 -5.83
CA VAL A 32 -2.61 -6.40 -5.93
C VAL A 32 -3.09 -5.46 -7.04
N PRO A 33 -3.36 -5.95 -8.27
CA PRO A 33 -3.61 -5.07 -9.41
C PRO A 33 -4.76 -4.06 -9.23
N SER A 34 -5.80 -4.43 -8.48
CA SER A 34 -6.94 -3.56 -8.17
C SER A 34 -6.62 -2.38 -7.26
N TRP A 35 -5.43 -2.33 -6.66
CA TRP A 35 -4.98 -1.23 -5.81
C TRP A 35 -4.20 -0.16 -6.56
N ARG A 36 -3.85 -0.40 -7.83
CA ARG A 36 -3.07 0.55 -8.62
C ARG A 36 -3.82 1.87 -8.75
N PHE A 37 -3.13 2.97 -8.43
CA PHE A 37 -3.67 4.33 -8.40
C PHE A 37 -4.82 4.56 -7.41
N LEU A 38 -4.96 3.70 -6.40
CA LEU A 38 -5.69 4.05 -5.18
C LEU A 38 -4.79 4.88 -4.26
N THR A 39 -5.37 5.43 -3.19
CA THR A 39 -4.65 6.31 -2.26
C THR A 39 -4.54 5.68 -0.87
N THR A 40 -3.44 5.92 -0.16
CA THR A 40 -3.26 5.40 1.21
C THR A 40 -4.20 6.07 2.22
N GLU A 41 -4.57 7.33 1.95
CA GLU A 41 -5.52 8.12 2.73
C GLU A 41 -6.44 8.93 1.79
N PRO A 42 -7.57 9.45 2.30
CA PRO A 42 -8.41 10.38 1.53
C PRO A 42 -7.63 11.64 1.12
N LEU A 43 -7.58 11.90 -0.19
CA LEU A 43 -7.01 13.15 -0.71
C LEU A 43 -7.95 14.32 -0.43
N SER A 44 -7.37 15.44 -0.01
CA SER A 44 -8.11 16.71 0.07
C SER A 44 -8.55 17.15 -1.33
N ARG A 45 -9.65 17.91 -1.42
CA ARG A 45 -10.15 18.42 -2.72
C ARG A 45 -9.10 19.23 -3.49
N PRO A 46 -8.31 20.13 -2.87
CA PRO A 46 -7.26 20.86 -3.57
C PRO A 46 -6.18 19.93 -4.12
N MET A 47 -5.71 18.96 -3.32
CA MET A 47 -4.67 18.00 -3.73
C MET A 47 -5.14 17.13 -4.90
N LEU A 48 -6.38 16.64 -4.84
CA LEU A 48 -6.96 15.87 -5.94
C LEU A 48 -7.02 16.69 -7.24
N ALA A 49 -7.37 17.98 -7.15
CA ALA A 49 -7.41 18.86 -8.32
C ALA A 49 -6.02 19.09 -8.93
N GLU A 50 -4.99 19.30 -8.10
CA GLU A 50 -3.59 19.44 -8.54
C GLU A 50 -3.10 18.17 -9.25
N ILE A 51 -3.36 17.01 -8.66
CA ILE A 51 -3.00 15.71 -9.24
C ILE A 51 -3.70 15.51 -10.60
N ARG A 52 -5.00 15.82 -10.70
CA ARG A 52 -5.75 15.73 -11.97
C ARG A 52 -5.22 16.68 -13.03
N ALA A 53 -4.89 17.92 -12.65
CA ALA A 53 -4.33 18.91 -13.56
C ALA A 53 -2.98 18.47 -14.16
N SER A 54 -2.20 17.69 -13.40
CA SER A 54 -0.92 17.14 -13.88
C SER A 54 -1.05 16.04 -14.95
N GLN A 55 -2.25 15.46 -15.12
CA GLN A 55 -2.55 14.36 -16.06
C GLN A 55 -1.73 13.08 -15.85
N GLN A 56 -1.01 12.95 -14.74
CA GLN A 56 -0.13 11.80 -14.46
C GLN A 56 -0.87 10.47 -14.32
N PHE A 57 -2.16 10.49 -13.91
CA PHE A 57 -2.93 9.28 -13.61
C PHE A 57 -4.21 9.12 -14.45
N GLY A 58 -4.41 9.96 -15.48
CA GLY A 58 -5.63 9.91 -16.33
C GLY A 58 -6.93 9.83 -15.52
N ASP A 59 -7.79 8.89 -15.90
CA ASP A 59 -9.10 8.62 -15.28
C ASP A 59 -9.03 7.69 -14.05
N ALA A 60 -7.83 7.38 -13.52
CA ALA A 60 -7.68 6.52 -12.35
C ALA A 60 -8.55 7.03 -11.19
N PRO A 61 -9.19 6.17 -10.38
CA PRO A 61 -10.18 6.63 -9.40
C PRO A 61 -9.60 7.53 -8.30
N LEU A 62 -8.33 7.34 -7.89
CA LEU A 62 -7.69 8.09 -6.79
C LEU A 62 -8.54 8.10 -5.50
N VAL A 63 -9.19 6.98 -5.21
CA VAL A 63 -9.95 6.76 -3.98
C VAL A 63 -9.12 5.95 -2.98
N PRO A 64 -9.43 6.02 -1.67
CA PRO A 64 -8.69 5.28 -0.67
C PRO A 64 -8.67 3.78 -0.92
N LEU A 65 -7.56 3.13 -0.56
CA LEU A 65 -7.44 1.69 -0.49
C LEU A 65 -8.56 1.10 0.38
N PRO A 66 -9.05 -0.11 0.08
CA PRO A 66 -10.03 -0.82 0.90
C PRO A 66 -9.37 -1.42 2.15
N ILE A 67 -8.67 -0.56 2.91
CA ILE A 67 -8.01 -0.87 4.17
C ILE A 67 -8.79 -0.16 5.26
N THR A 68 -9.21 -0.89 6.28
CA THR A 68 -10.07 -0.40 7.35
C THR A 68 -9.51 -0.74 8.72
N ARG A 69 -10.10 -0.14 9.77
CA ARG A 69 -9.75 -0.34 11.18
C ARG A 69 -8.24 -0.22 11.46
N PRO A 70 -7.56 0.86 11.04
CA PRO A 70 -6.15 1.02 11.35
C PRO A 70 -5.96 1.25 12.85
N GLU A 71 -5.17 0.39 13.48
CA GLU A 71 -4.68 0.53 14.86
C GLU A 71 -3.17 0.69 14.81
N ALA A 72 -2.68 1.90 15.12
CA ALA A 72 -1.25 2.16 15.12
C ALA A 72 -0.57 1.48 16.31
N LEU A 73 0.38 0.59 16.03
CA LEU A 73 1.22 -0.06 17.03
C LEU A 73 2.55 0.69 17.21
N SER A 74 3.04 1.31 16.14
CA SER A 74 4.21 2.20 16.13
C SER A 74 4.12 3.21 14.97
N SER A 75 5.19 3.99 14.74
CA SER A 75 5.26 4.94 13.61
C SER A 75 5.12 4.28 12.24
N ASP A 76 5.59 3.05 12.12
CA ASP A 76 5.74 2.35 10.85
C ASP A 76 5.02 0.99 10.84
N VAL A 77 4.28 0.68 11.91
CA VAL A 77 3.52 -0.57 12.04
C VAL A 77 2.10 -0.28 12.51
N ALA A 78 1.12 -0.83 11.80
CA ALA A 78 -0.29 -0.78 12.17
C ALA A 78 -0.95 -2.14 11.97
N LEU A 79 -1.89 -2.49 12.84
CA LEU A 79 -2.85 -3.57 12.59
C LEU A 79 -3.97 -3.01 11.70
N VAL A 80 -4.35 -3.73 10.65
CA VAL A 80 -5.35 -3.28 9.68
C VAL A 80 -6.18 -4.44 9.16
N HIS A 81 -7.38 -4.15 8.68
CA HIS A 81 -8.16 -5.07 7.85
C HIS A 81 -8.05 -4.69 6.38
N ALA A 82 -7.79 -5.64 5.49
CA ALA A 82 -7.69 -5.38 4.06
C ALA A 82 -8.46 -6.41 3.24
N LEU A 83 -9.09 -5.94 2.15
CA LEU A 83 -9.68 -6.79 1.13
C LEU A 83 -8.65 -7.06 0.03
N THR A 84 -8.20 -8.31 -0.11
CA THR A 84 -7.30 -8.73 -1.19
C THR A 84 -8.02 -9.70 -2.16
N PRO A 85 -7.65 -9.73 -3.44
CA PRO A 85 -8.29 -10.61 -4.41
C PRO A 85 -8.20 -12.09 -3.98
N GLY A 86 -9.34 -12.77 -3.92
CA GLY A 86 -9.41 -14.19 -3.53
C GLY A 86 -9.48 -14.47 -2.03
N SER A 87 -9.52 -13.43 -1.18
CA SER A 87 -9.71 -13.56 0.27
C SER A 87 -10.92 -12.75 0.75
N SER A 88 -11.44 -13.09 1.93
CA SER A 88 -12.36 -12.23 2.68
C SER A 88 -11.58 -11.12 3.41
N ASP A 89 -12.30 -10.15 3.97
CA ASP A 89 -11.74 -9.20 4.94
C ASP A 89 -10.90 -9.96 5.98
N ALA A 90 -9.61 -9.67 6.03
CA ALA A 90 -8.64 -10.35 6.87
C ALA A 90 -7.73 -9.35 7.57
N GLU A 91 -7.27 -9.74 8.75
CA GLU A 91 -6.43 -8.90 9.59
C GLU A 91 -4.94 -9.09 9.23
N TYR A 92 -4.25 -7.96 9.11
CA TYR A 92 -2.84 -7.90 8.74
C TYR A 92 -2.11 -6.90 9.63
N LEU A 93 -0.84 -7.22 9.94
CA LEU A 93 0.15 -6.20 10.27
C LEU A 93 0.61 -5.55 8.97
N ARG A 94 0.37 -4.24 8.85
CA ARG A 94 0.95 -3.39 7.80
C ARG A 94 2.25 -2.78 8.31
N LEU A 95 3.34 -3.05 7.61
CA LEU A 95 4.65 -2.47 7.89
C LEU A 95 5.01 -1.49 6.77
N SER A 96 5.46 -0.30 7.15
CA SER A 96 5.80 0.79 6.25
C SER A 96 7.29 1.10 6.31
N THR A 97 7.92 1.38 5.18
CA THR A 97 9.32 1.83 5.14
C THR A 97 9.55 2.83 4.01
N ALA A 98 10.53 3.71 4.18
CA ALA A 98 10.93 4.65 3.15
C ALA A 98 11.72 3.94 2.05
N VAL A 99 11.43 4.28 0.79
CA VAL A 99 12.24 3.82 -0.35
C VAL A 99 13.45 4.75 -0.50
N PRO A 100 14.70 4.25 -0.35
CA PRO A 100 15.88 5.11 -0.36
C PRO A 100 15.98 6.01 -1.60
N SER A 101 16.41 7.25 -1.40
CA SER A 101 16.63 8.25 -2.46
C SER A 101 15.35 8.70 -3.19
N THR A 102 14.17 8.40 -2.66
CA THR A 102 12.88 8.85 -3.20
C THR A 102 11.97 9.35 -2.07
N PRO A 103 10.93 10.14 -2.35
CA PRO A 103 9.90 10.45 -1.37
C PRO A 103 8.87 9.31 -1.22
N TRP A 104 9.14 8.13 -1.79
CA TRP A 104 8.16 7.04 -1.83
C TRP A 104 8.19 6.22 -0.55
N ARG A 105 7.05 5.61 -0.27
CA ARG A 105 6.84 4.69 0.84
C ARG A 105 6.45 3.35 0.29
N LEU A 106 6.94 2.32 0.94
CA LEU A 106 6.59 0.93 0.68
C LEU A 106 5.82 0.42 1.89
N ASP A 107 4.68 -0.22 1.62
CA ASP A 107 3.90 -0.92 2.61
C ASP A 107 3.72 -2.39 2.21
N TYR A 108 3.86 -3.29 3.18
CA TYR A 108 3.62 -4.72 2.99
C TYR A 108 2.82 -5.31 4.15
N PHE A 109 2.09 -6.38 3.84
CA PHE A 109 1.05 -6.94 4.71
C PHE A 109 1.44 -8.34 5.16
N VAL A 110 1.48 -8.53 6.48
CA VAL A 110 1.75 -9.81 7.13
C VAL A 110 0.47 -10.27 7.81
N PRO A 111 -0.07 -11.47 7.52
CA PRO A 111 -1.26 -11.97 8.23
C PRO A 111 -1.04 -11.94 9.75
N ALA A 112 -2.00 -11.38 10.49
CA ALA A 112 -1.89 -11.25 11.96
C ALA A 112 -2.08 -12.60 12.67
N GLU A 113 -2.87 -13.50 12.08
CA GLU A 113 -2.95 -14.90 12.45
C GLU A 113 -2.21 -15.75 11.41
N ALA A 114 -1.27 -16.58 11.85
CA ALA A 114 -0.82 -17.69 11.02
C ALA A 114 -2.04 -18.63 10.84
N PRO A 115 -2.36 -19.09 9.61
CA PRO A 115 -3.33 -20.17 9.48
C PRO A 115 -2.78 -21.34 10.31
N ILE A 116 -3.46 -21.66 11.39
CA ILE A 116 -3.19 -22.89 12.13
C ILE A 116 -3.62 -24.00 11.17
N ALA A 117 -2.63 -24.64 10.56
CA ALA A 117 -2.82 -25.82 9.73
C ALA A 117 -3.12 -27.05 10.59
#